data_AF-A0A7S2CBE1-F1
#
_entry.id   AF-A0A7S2CBE1-F1
#
_cell.length_a   1.000
_cell.length_b   1.000
_cell.length_c   1.000
_cell.angle_alpha   90.00
_cell.angle_beta   90.00
_cell.angle_gamma   90.00
#
_symmetry.space_group_name_H-M   'P 1'
#
loop_
_entity.id
_entity.type
_entity.pdbx_description
1 polymer ?
#
loop_
_entity_poly.entity_id
_entity_poly.type
_entity_poly.pdbx_seq_one_letter_code
_entity_poly.pdbx_strand_id
1 'polypeptide(L)'
;KVCGTYYLQLLQLPTYVVWAALPIALLATAIIVVNNLRDRKTDVKANKRTLAVRFGATFARIEYTILVGGGFASLLYITSFVAEFSDNWSWRWLLPWISAPIAISDVRSLWVLDGRALNPLLGGTAILQLLFGCLFACSIVVSE
;
A
#
# COMPACT_ATOMS: atom_id res chain seq x y z
N LYS A 1 6.21 -2.70 10.63
CA LYS A 1 7.61 -3.17 10.46
C LYS A 1 8.59 -2.00 10.33
N VAL A 2 8.41 -1.08 9.37
CA VAL A 2 9.31 0.10 9.16
C VAL A 2 9.59 0.92 10.42
N CYS A 3 8.54 1.39 11.12
CA CYS A 3 8.71 2.15 12.38
C CYS A 3 9.47 1.37 13.45
N GLY A 4 9.18 0.07 13.58
CA GLY A 4 9.82 -0.80 14.57
C GLY A 4 11.31 -1.03 14.26
N THR A 5 11.66 -1.25 12.99
CA THR A 5 13.08 -1.37 12.58
C THR A 5 13.83 -0.07 12.78
N TYR A 6 13.23 1.08 12.43
CA TYR A 6 13.84 2.38 12.67
C TYR A 6 14.08 2.63 14.17
N TYR A 7 13.08 2.37 15.01
CA TYR A 7 13.20 2.52 16.46
C TYR A 7 14.26 1.60 17.05
N LEU A 8 14.35 0.33 16.61
CA LEU A 8 15.40 -0.58 17.07
C LEU A 8 16.81 -0.09 16.72
N GLN A 9 16.97 0.59 15.58
CA GLN A 9 18.28 1.08 15.12
C GLN A 9 18.68 2.42 15.75
N LEU A 10 17.72 3.31 15.97
CA LEU A 10 17.98 4.70 16.35
C LEU A 10 17.41 5.10 17.72
N LEU A 11 16.66 4.20 18.37
CA LEU A 11 15.98 4.40 19.67
C LEU A 11 15.08 5.64 19.73
N GLN A 12 14.65 6.12 18.57
CA GLN A 12 13.77 7.27 18.38
C GLN A 12 12.70 6.92 17.36
N LEU A 13 11.53 7.56 17.47
CA LEU A 13 10.46 7.41 16.49
C LEU A 13 9.87 8.79 16.16
N PRO A 14 10.59 9.60 15.37
CA PRO A 14 10.10 10.91 14.97
C PRO A 14 8.93 10.77 13.99
N THR A 15 8.03 11.77 14.01
CA THR A 15 6.76 11.73 13.29
C THR A 15 6.93 11.53 11.78
N TYR A 16 8.00 12.06 11.18
CA TYR A 16 8.27 11.90 9.74
C TYR A 16 8.48 10.43 9.33
N VAL A 17 9.00 9.58 10.22
CA VAL A 17 9.16 8.14 9.95
C VAL A 17 7.80 7.45 9.88
N VAL A 18 6.87 7.87 10.74
CA VAL A 18 5.50 7.34 10.74
C VAL A 18 4.80 7.70 9.44
N TRP A 19 4.93 8.96 9.00
CA TRP A 19 4.38 9.41 7.72
C TRP A 19 5.02 8.71 6.54
N ALA A 20 6.35 8.60 6.49
CA ALA A 20 7.06 7.89 5.43
C ALA A 20 6.72 6.38 5.37
N ALA A 21 6.42 5.76 6.50
CA ALA A 21 6.02 4.35 6.57
C ALA A 21 4.58 4.11 6.10
N LEU A 22 3.70 5.12 6.18
CA LEU A 22 2.27 5.00 5.92
C LEU A 22 1.93 4.45 4.52
N PRO A 23 2.45 5.00 3.39
CA PRO A 23 2.10 4.48 2.07
C PRO A 23 2.48 3.00 1.91
N ILE A 24 3.65 2.62 2.40
CA ILE A 24 4.13 1.22 2.34
C ILE A 24 3.26 0.31 3.21
N ALA A 25 2.85 0.77 4.39
CA ALA A 25 1.97 0.01 5.27
C ALA A 25 0.58 -0.22 4.67
N LEU A 26 0.02 0.79 3.99
CA LEU A 26 -1.27 0.68 3.32
C LEU A 26 -1.22 -0.33 2.17
N LEU A 27 -0.19 -0.25 1.30
CA LEU A 27 0.00 -1.22 0.22
C LEU A 27 0.27 -2.65 0.72
N ALA A 28 1.06 -2.80 1.79
CA ALA A 28 1.27 -4.10 2.42
C ALA A 28 -0.01 -4.70 2.99
N THR A 29 -0.88 -3.86 3.57
CA THR A 29 -2.18 -4.29 4.06
C THR A 29 -3.09 -4.70 2.89
N ALA A 30 -3.02 -4.02 1.75
CA ALA A 30 -3.78 -4.38 0.55
C ALA A 30 -3.47 -5.80 0.07
N ILE A 31 -2.21 -6.26 0.16
CA ILE A 31 -1.82 -7.66 -0.15
C ILE A 31 -2.58 -8.65 0.75
N ILE A 32 -2.70 -8.35 2.04
CA ILE A 32 -3.44 -9.18 3.00
C ILE A 32 -4.93 -9.22 2.64
N VAL A 33 -5.49 -8.10 2.19
CA VAL A 33 -6.89 -8.02 1.77
C VAL A 33 -7.15 -8.89 0.53
N VAL A 34 -6.27 -8.86 -0.48
CA VAL A 34 -6.36 -9.76 -1.65
C VAL A 34 -6.31 -11.22 -1.20
N ASN A 35 -5.40 -11.56 -0.29
CA ASN A 35 -5.28 -12.90 0.26
C ASN A 35 -6.57 -13.35 0.97
N ASN A 36 -7.13 -12.50 1.82
CA ASN A 36 -8.38 -12.77 2.53
C ASN A 36 -9.58 -12.92 1.59
N LEU A 37 -9.64 -12.12 0.51
CA LEU A 37 -10.70 -12.20 -0.49
C LEU A 37 -10.60 -13.51 -1.29
N ARG A 38 -9.39 -13.88 -1.72
CA ARG A 38 -9.11 -15.14 -2.43
C ARG A 38 -9.60 -16.35 -1.64
N ASP A 39 -9.28 -16.39 -0.35
CA ASP A 39 -9.51 -17.55 0.51
C ASP A 39 -10.84 -17.49 1.27
N ARG A 40 -11.65 -16.45 1.07
CA ARG A 40 -12.92 -16.22 1.79
C ARG A 40 -13.81 -17.46 1.89
N LYS A 41 -14.05 -18.18 0.79
CA LYS A 41 -14.95 -19.34 0.76
C LYS A 41 -14.42 -20.52 1.58
N THR A 42 -13.11 -20.75 1.57
CA THR A 42 -12.44 -21.78 2.37
C THR A 42 -12.32 -21.36 3.83
N ASP A 43 -12.09 -20.08 4.08
CA ASP A 43 -11.98 -19.50 5.41
C ASP A 43 -13.30 -19.57 6.19
N VAL A 44 -14.45 -19.44 5.50
CA VAL A 44 -15.78 -19.71 6.08
C VAL A 44 -15.86 -21.14 6.61
N LYS A 45 -15.48 -22.14 5.81
CA LYS A 45 -15.52 -23.55 6.21
C LYS A 45 -14.57 -23.86 7.37
N ALA A 46 -13.47 -23.11 7.48
CA ALA A 46 -12.47 -23.23 8.53
C ALA A 46 -12.80 -22.36 9.77
N ASN A 47 -13.99 -21.75 9.86
CA ASN A 47 -14.39 -20.86 10.96
C ASN A 47 -13.44 -19.69 11.22
N LYS A 48 -12.70 -19.23 10.20
CA LYS A 48 -11.85 -18.03 10.32
C LYS A 48 -12.72 -16.78 10.31
N ARG A 49 -12.26 -15.75 11.03
CA ARG A 49 -13.00 -14.49 11.22
C ARG A 49 -12.33 -13.29 10.53
N THR A 50 -11.86 -13.47 9.29
CA THR A 50 -11.26 -12.39 8.48
C THR A 50 -12.32 -11.34 8.11
N LEU A 51 -11.90 -10.12 7.76
CA LEU A 51 -12.82 -9.05 7.35
C LEU A 51 -13.63 -9.46 6.11
N ALA A 52 -13.03 -10.14 5.15
CA ALA A 52 -13.70 -10.66 3.96
C ALA A 52 -14.78 -11.72 4.30
N VAL A 53 -14.59 -12.50 5.36
CA VAL A 53 -15.61 -13.45 5.87
C VAL A 53 -16.73 -12.71 6.61
N ARG A 54 -16.39 -11.73 7.45
CA ARG A 54 -17.38 -11.00 8.28
C ARG A 54 -18.26 -10.05 7.46
N PHE A 55 -17.68 -9.33 6.51
CA PHE A 55 -18.33 -8.25 5.77
C PHE A 55 -18.51 -8.57 4.27
N GLY A 56 -18.01 -9.72 3.81
CA GLY A 56 -18.19 -10.19 2.44
C GLY A 56 -17.17 -9.64 1.44
N ALA A 57 -17.34 -10.04 0.17
CA ALA A 57 -16.41 -9.68 -0.91
C ALA A 57 -16.45 -8.18 -1.26
N THR A 58 -17.63 -7.58 -1.28
CA THR A 58 -17.78 -6.16 -1.63
C THR A 58 -17.02 -5.27 -0.64
N PHE A 59 -17.10 -5.58 0.66
CA PHE A 59 -16.31 -4.87 1.67
C PHE A 59 -14.82 -5.02 1.42
N ALA A 60 -14.31 -6.23 1.21
CA ALA A 60 -12.88 -6.46 0.94
C ALA A 60 -12.41 -5.72 -0.33
N ARG A 61 -13.26 -5.61 -1.36
CA ARG A 61 -12.96 -4.85 -2.58
C ARG A 61 -12.85 -3.34 -2.32
N ILE A 62 -13.77 -2.80 -1.52
CA ILE A 62 -13.72 -1.40 -1.09
C ILE A 62 -12.49 -1.15 -0.22
N GLU A 63 -12.22 -2.02 0.76
CA GLU A 63 -11.05 -1.96 1.65
C GLU A 63 -9.75 -1.91 0.83
N TYR A 64 -9.57 -2.82 -0.12
CA TYR A 64 -8.42 -2.80 -1.01
C TYR A 64 -8.31 -1.48 -1.79
N THR A 65 -9.41 -1.02 -2.37
CA THR A 65 -9.43 0.22 -3.18
C THR A 65 -9.05 1.43 -2.33
N ILE A 66 -9.56 1.51 -1.10
CA ILE A 66 -9.22 2.57 -0.13
C ILE A 66 -7.76 2.47 0.30
N LEU A 67 -7.23 1.27 0.55
CA LEU A 67 -5.83 1.09 0.96
C LEU A 67 -4.87 1.51 -0.16
N VAL A 68 -5.12 1.07 -1.40
CA VAL A 68 -4.29 1.46 -2.55
C VAL A 68 -4.40 2.97 -2.79
N GLY A 69 -5.61 3.52 -2.86
CA GLY A 69 -5.82 4.96 -3.04
C GLY A 69 -5.21 5.78 -1.90
N GLY A 70 -5.34 5.31 -0.66
CA GLY A 70 -4.74 5.91 0.53
C GLY A 70 -3.22 5.92 0.48
N GLY A 71 -2.60 4.88 -0.08
CA GLY A 71 -1.16 4.85 -0.33
C GLY A 71 -0.70 6.02 -1.20
N PHE A 72 -1.34 6.22 -2.36
CA PHE A 72 -1.03 7.34 -3.24
C PHE A 72 -1.45 8.71 -2.65
N ALA A 73 -2.57 8.78 -1.95
CA ALA A 73 -3.02 10.02 -1.28
C ALA A 73 -2.04 10.44 -0.17
N SER A 74 -1.52 9.48 0.61
CA SER A 74 -0.51 9.77 1.63
C SER A 74 0.79 10.31 1.04
N LEU A 75 1.16 9.87 -0.17
CA LEU A 75 2.30 10.44 -0.88
C LEU A 75 2.09 11.91 -1.28
N LEU A 76 0.88 12.28 -1.72
CA LEU A 76 0.55 13.68 -1.99
C LEU A 76 0.69 14.53 -0.72
N TYR A 77 0.16 14.03 0.40
CA TYR A 77 0.29 14.71 1.69
C TYR A 77 1.76 14.91 2.09
N ILE A 78 2.59 13.86 1.97
CA ILE A 78 4.04 13.96 2.25
C ILE A 78 4.70 14.99 1.32
N THR A 79 4.39 14.97 0.03
CA THR A 79 4.98 15.88 -0.95
C THR A 79 4.59 17.33 -0.70
N SER A 80 3.32 17.59 -0.34
CA SER A 80 2.84 18.92 0.05
C SER A 80 3.49 19.41 1.34
N PHE A 81 3.66 18.53 2.33
CA PHE A 81 4.35 18.87 3.56
C PHE A 81 5.82 19.24 3.30
N VAL A 82 6.53 18.47 2.47
CA VAL A 82 7.91 18.81 2.08
C VAL A 82 7.97 20.14 1.33
N ALA A 83 7.00 20.44 0.47
CA ALA A 83 6.93 21.72 -0.25
C ALA A 83 6.79 22.94 0.68
N GLU A 84 6.08 22.79 1.80
CA GLU A 84 5.82 23.87 2.75
C GLU A 84 6.96 24.08 3.75
N PHE A 85 7.65 23.00 4.14
CA PHE A 85 8.61 23.02 5.25
C PHE A 85 10.07 22.75 4.84
N SER A 86 10.37 22.60 3.55
CA SER A 86 11.73 22.33 3.07
C SER A 86 12.00 22.96 1.70
N ASP A 87 13.17 23.57 1.55
CA ASP A 87 13.67 24.07 0.25
C ASP A 87 14.05 22.92 -0.71
N ASN A 88 14.14 21.68 -0.21
CA ASN A 88 14.51 20.48 -0.98
C ASN A 88 13.31 19.88 -1.75
N TRP A 89 12.24 20.65 -1.91
CA TRP A 89 11.14 20.20 -2.74
C TRP A 89 11.56 20.10 -4.21
N SER A 90 11.14 19.01 -4.84
CA SER A 90 11.40 18.75 -6.25
C SER A 90 10.28 17.88 -6.82
N TRP A 91 10.04 17.98 -8.12
CA TRP A 91 9.10 17.11 -8.83
C TRP A 91 9.44 15.61 -8.65
N ARG A 92 10.70 15.30 -8.28
CA ARG A 92 11.21 13.95 -7.99
C ARG A 92 10.45 13.24 -6.86
N TRP A 93 9.87 13.96 -5.90
CA TRP A 93 9.01 13.38 -4.86
C TRP A 93 7.78 12.65 -5.44
N LEU A 94 7.39 12.97 -6.67
CA LEU A 94 6.28 12.34 -7.38
C LEU A 94 6.69 11.06 -8.14
N LEU A 95 7.96 10.63 -8.12
CA LEU A 95 8.40 9.41 -8.82
C LEU A 95 7.55 8.16 -8.54
N PRO A 96 7.05 7.89 -7.31
CA PRO A 96 6.22 6.71 -7.08
C PRO A 96 4.92 6.69 -7.88
N TRP A 97 4.44 7.83 -8.41
CA TRP A 97 3.29 7.89 -9.33
C TRP A 97 3.52 7.12 -10.64
N ILE A 98 4.76 6.81 -11.01
CA ILE A 98 5.07 5.91 -12.13
C ILE A 98 4.44 4.52 -11.92
N SER A 99 4.21 4.10 -10.67
CA SER A 99 3.54 2.83 -10.35
C SER A 99 2.01 2.88 -10.43
N ALA A 100 1.40 4.04 -10.64
CA ALA A 100 -0.06 4.21 -10.65
C ALA A 100 -0.80 3.38 -11.73
N PRO A 101 -0.29 3.18 -12.96
CA PRO A 101 -0.95 2.32 -13.95
C PRO A 101 -1.14 0.87 -13.45
N ILE A 102 -0.15 0.34 -12.72
CA ILE A 102 -0.24 -1.00 -12.10
C ILE A 102 -1.32 -0.99 -11.03
N ALA A 103 -1.34 0.02 -10.16
CA ALA A 103 -2.37 0.17 -9.12
C ALA A 103 -3.79 0.20 -9.71
N ILE A 104 -3.99 0.96 -10.80
CA ILE A 104 -5.30 1.04 -11.48
C ILE A 104 -5.68 -0.31 -12.09
N SER A 105 -4.73 -1.00 -12.73
CA SER A 105 -4.95 -2.34 -13.29
C SER A 105 -5.34 -3.35 -12.20
N ASP A 106 -4.64 -3.32 -11.07
CA ASP A 106 -4.88 -4.20 -9.93
C ASP A 106 -6.26 -3.95 -9.30
N VAL A 107 -6.61 -2.67 -9.04
CA VAL A 107 -7.93 -2.29 -8.52
C VAL A 107 -9.03 -2.78 -9.47
N ARG A 108 -8.92 -2.50 -10.78
CA ARG A 108 -9.91 -2.96 -11.78
C ARG A 108 -10.05 -4.48 -11.78
N SER A 109 -8.93 -5.20 -11.73
CA SER A 109 -8.91 -6.66 -11.73
C SER A 109 -9.59 -7.24 -10.49
N LEU A 110 -9.38 -6.64 -9.30
CA LEU A 110 -10.01 -7.09 -8.06
C LEU A 110 -11.55 -7.04 -8.10
N TRP A 111 -12.11 -6.06 -8.80
CA TRP A 111 -13.57 -5.91 -8.92
C TRP A 111 -14.20 -6.96 -9.84
N VAL A 112 -13.41 -7.55 -10.75
CA VAL A 112 -13.88 -8.56 -11.72
C VAL A 112 -13.57 -9.98 -11.24
N LEU A 113 -12.39 -10.20 -10.66
CA LEU A 113 -11.90 -11.53 -10.28
C LEU A 113 -12.42 -11.97 -8.90
N ASP A 114 -12.45 -13.29 -8.67
CA ASP A 114 -12.76 -13.91 -7.38
C ASP A 114 -12.04 -15.26 -7.22
N GLY A 115 -11.89 -15.73 -5.98
CA GLY A 115 -11.23 -17.00 -5.67
C GLY A 115 -9.83 -17.10 -6.26
N ARG A 116 -9.46 -18.29 -6.78
CA ARG A 116 -8.11 -18.58 -7.30
C ARG A 116 -7.67 -17.67 -8.44
N ALA A 117 -8.59 -17.02 -9.14
CA ALA A 117 -8.26 -16.05 -10.19
C ALA A 117 -7.57 -14.80 -9.64
N LEU A 118 -7.58 -14.57 -8.31
CA LEU A 118 -6.85 -13.49 -7.63
C LEU A 118 -5.37 -13.81 -7.38
N ASN A 119 -4.88 -15.02 -7.69
CA ASN A 119 -3.47 -15.37 -7.49
C ASN A 119 -2.49 -14.45 -8.25
N PRO A 120 -2.69 -14.12 -9.53
CA PRO A 120 -1.86 -13.15 -10.23
C PRO A 120 -1.92 -11.77 -9.57
N LEU A 121 -3.09 -11.35 -9.09
CA LEU A 121 -3.28 -10.06 -8.43
C LEU A 121 -2.51 -9.97 -7.10
N LEU A 122 -2.44 -11.06 -6.33
CA LEU A 122 -1.64 -11.11 -5.10
C LEU A 122 -0.16 -10.78 -5.40
N GLY A 123 0.39 -11.38 -6.46
CA GLY A 123 1.74 -11.08 -6.94
C GLY A 123 1.86 -9.66 -7.51
N GLY A 124 0.86 -9.22 -8.28
CA GLY A 124 0.78 -7.86 -8.84
C GLY A 124 0.84 -6.78 -7.76
N THR A 125 0.07 -6.94 -6.68
CA THR A 125 0.06 -5.97 -5.57
C THR A 125 1.38 -5.98 -4.79
N ALA A 126 2.05 -7.13 -4.68
CA ALA A 126 3.40 -7.20 -4.11
C ALA A 126 4.43 -6.48 -4.99
N ILE A 127 4.36 -6.64 -6.32
CA ILE A 127 5.20 -5.92 -7.28
C ILE A 127 4.91 -4.41 -7.21
N LEU A 128 3.65 -4.01 -7.11
CA LEU A 128 3.23 -2.63 -6.92
C LEU A 128 3.88 -2.04 -5.66
N GLN A 129 3.79 -2.72 -4.52
CA GLN A 129 4.40 -2.27 -3.27
C GLN A 129 5.93 -2.14 -3.42
N LEU A 130 6.59 -3.12 -4.04
CA LEU A 130 8.03 -3.10 -4.24
C LEU A 130 8.45 -1.92 -5.12
N LEU A 131 7.82 -1.77 -6.29
CA LEU A 131 8.12 -0.68 -7.23
C LEU A 131 7.85 0.68 -6.59
N PHE A 132 6.70 0.85 -5.93
CA PHE A 132 6.37 2.07 -5.19
C PHE A 132 7.44 2.39 -4.14
N GLY A 133 7.84 1.39 -3.34
CA GLY A 133 8.84 1.56 -2.29
C GLY A 133 10.23 1.93 -2.83
N CYS A 134 10.68 1.28 -3.91
CA CYS A 134 11.94 1.60 -4.58
C CYS A 134 11.91 3.03 -5.15
N LEU A 135 10.83 3.40 -5.86
CA LEU A 135 10.67 4.75 -6.40
C LEU A 135 10.62 5.80 -5.29
N PHE A 136 9.99 5.49 -4.15
CA PHE A 136 9.91 6.40 -3.02
C PHE A 136 11.28 6.60 -2.37
N ALA A 137 12.03 5.51 -2.13
CA ALA A 137 13.41 5.60 -1.65
C ALA A 137 14.29 6.41 -2.62
N CYS A 138 14.21 6.14 -3.93
CA CYS A 138 14.95 6.91 -4.94
C CYS A 138 14.54 8.39 -4.96
N SER A 139 13.25 8.70 -4.76
CA SER A 139 12.81 10.10 -4.71
C SER A 139 13.46 10.86 -3.57
N ILE A 140 13.60 10.25 -2.39
CA ILE A 140 14.25 10.85 -1.23
C ILE A 140 15.74 11.08 -1.54
N VAL A 141 16.45 10.04 -1.97
CA VAL A 141 17.90 10.09 -2.21
C VAL A 141 18.30 11.10 -3.29
N VAL A 142 17.48 11.27 -4.34
CA VAL A 142 17.78 12.22 -5.43
C VAL A 142 17.26 13.63 -5.12
N SER A 143 16.46 13.80 -4.06
CA SER A 143 15.97 15.11 -3.60
C SER A 143 16.79 15.71 -2.46
N GLU A 144 17.72 14.95 -1.88
CA GLU A 144 18.81 15.45 -1.03
C GLU A 144 19.90 16.14 -1.86
#